data_AF-A0A962WWK5-F1
#
_entry.id   AF-A0A962WWK5-F1
#
_cell.length_a   1.000
_cell.length_b   1.000
_cell.length_c   1.000
_cell.angle_alpha   90.00
_cell.angle_beta   90.00
_cell.angle_gamma   90.00
#
_symmetry.space_group_name_H-M   'P 1'
#
loop_
_entity.id
_entity.type
_entity.pdbx_description
1 polymer ?
#
loop_
_entity_poly.entity_id
_entity_poly.type
_entity_poly.pdbx_seq_one_letter_code
_entity_poly.pdbx_strand_id
1 'polypeptide(L)'
;IKDWRPEFALGQYRMEGCQADLGLPDMSIEQAAAAGVKTLVIGVANRGGVISEAWIEILEQALDAGFDLAAGLHNKLADVPALARKAAQLNRKLFDVRHPSQTFAVGSGQKRSGLRLLPVGTDCSCGKMYTALALEKEMRARGMKADFRATGQTGILITGSGVSIDAVVADFISGAVESLAPDNDADHWDLVEGQGSLYHPSFAGVTAGLIHGAQADALVLCHEPTRTHMRGLPDYPIPDMGDVMELALRMAQLTNPAVKFVGISVNTAKLDDAAAKAFLQETEARFKLPAIDPVRNGVGRIIDGLVS
;
A
#
# COMPACT_ATOMS: atom_id res chain seq x y z
N ILE A 1 3.66 -5.61 7.81
CA ILE A 1 4.44 -6.87 7.70
C ILE A 1 3.73 -7.96 8.47
N LYS A 2 3.69 -7.90 9.81
CA LYS A 2 2.99 -8.87 10.69
C LYS A 2 1.68 -9.46 10.13
N ASP A 3 0.72 -8.64 9.71
CA ASP A 3 -0.60 -9.16 9.30
C ASP A 3 -0.60 -9.88 7.94
N TRP A 4 0.37 -9.55 7.07
CA TRP A 4 0.37 -9.92 5.65
C TRP A 4 1.49 -10.88 5.26
N ARG A 5 2.62 -10.78 5.96
CA ARG A 5 3.83 -11.61 5.86
C ARG A 5 4.37 -11.86 7.28
N PRO A 6 3.59 -12.52 8.16
CA PRO A 6 4.00 -12.76 9.55
C PRO A 6 5.34 -13.49 9.68
N GLU A 7 5.68 -14.33 8.71
CA GLU A 7 6.94 -15.06 8.62
C GLU A 7 8.18 -14.15 8.55
N PHE A 8 8.01 -12.88 8.18
CA PHE A 8 9.10 -11.88 8.16
C PHE A 8 9.20 -11.06 9.45
N ALA A 9 8.29 -11.23 10.41
CA ALA A 9 8.21 -10.42 11.62
C ALA A 9 8.42 -11.26 12.90
N LEU A 10 9.69 -11.44 13.28
CA LEU A 10 10.09 -12.28 14.42
C LEU A 10 9.89 -11.63 15.80
N GLY A 11 9.92 -10.29 15.86
CA GLY A 11 9.85 -9.52 17.10
C GLY A 11 9.61 -8.04 16.83
N GLN A 12 9.48 -7.26 17.90
CA GLN A 12 9.45 -5.80 17.84
C GLN A 12 10.47 -5.20 18.82
N TYR A 13 10.96 -4.02 18.50
CA TYR A 13 11.73 -3.19 19.42
C TYR A 13 10.96 -1.89 19.64
N ARG A 14 10.69 -1.57 20.92
CA ARG A 14 9.95 -0.37 21.31
C ARG A 14 10.83 0.49 22.19
N MET A 15 11.14 1.70 21.72
CA MET A 15 11.80 2.71 22.54
C MET A 15 10.87 3.22 23.65
N GLU A 16 11.45 3.82 24.69
CA GLU A 16 10.69 4.45 25.76
C GLU A 16 9.64 5.43 25.19
N GLY A 17 8.40 5.32 25.67
CA GLY A 17 7.27 6.15 25.22
C GLY A 17 6.62 5.72 23.90
N CYS A 18 7.12 4.68 23.22
CA CYS A 18 6.49 4.15 22.00
C CYS A 18 5.13 3.52 22.32
N GLN A 19 4.06 4.13 21.79
CA GLN A 19 2.68 3.65 21.98
C GLN A 19 2.25 2.61 20.92
N ALA A 20 3.02 2.49 19.83
CA ALA A 20 2.73 1.52 18.79
C ALA A 20 3.12 0.12 19.28
N ASP A 21 2.20 -0.84 19.17
CA ASP A 21 2.41 -2.22 19.57
C ASP A 21 1.89 -3.14 18.48
N LEU A 22 2.77 -4.01 17.98
CA LEU A 22 2.44 -5.02 16.97
C LEU A 22 1.89 -6.31 17.60
N GLY A 23 1.96 -6.45 18.93
CA GLY A 23 1.68 -7.69 19.65
C GLY A 23 2.72 -8.78 19.38
N LEU A 24 3.92 -8.39 18.95
CA LEU A 24 5.06 -9.28 18.77
C LEU A 24 5.90 -9.30 20.06
N PRO A 25 6.75 -10.32 20.28
CA PRO A 25 7.67 -10.31 21.41
C PRO A 25 8.58 -9.07 21.35
N ASP A 26 8.68 -8.34 22.46
CA ASP A 26 9.70 -7.31 22.60
C ASP A 26 11.08 -8.00 22.69
N MET A 27 12.00 -7.57 21.84
CA MET A 27 13.36 -8.10 21.78
C MET A 27 14.37 -6.96 21.83
N SER A 28 15.43 -7.11 22.62
CA SER A 28 16.65 -6.32 22.43
C SER A 28 17.30 -6.65 21.09
N ILE A 29 18.25 -5.83 20.65
CA ILE A 29 19.00 -6.08 19.41
C ILE A 29 19.74 -7.42 19.48
N GLU A 30 20.33 -7.75 20.63
CA GLU A 30 21.05 -9.01 20.85
C GLU A 30 20.09 -10.21 20.80
N GLN A 31 18.92 -10.09 21.41
CA GLN A 31 17.88 -11.12 21.38
C GLN A 31 17.37 -11.34 19.94
N ALA A 32 17.14 -10.25 19.20
CA ALA A 32 16.74 -10.31 17.80
C ALA A 32 17.82 -10.99 16.94
N ALA A 33 19.10 -10.70 17.19
CA ALA A 33 20.21 -11.31 16.45
C ALA A 33 20.31 -12.81 16.73
N ALA A 34 20.18 -13.21 18.00
CA ALA A 34 20.12 -14.61 18.41
C ALA A 34 18.91 -15.34 17.82
N ALA A 35 17.78 -14.65 17.63
CA ALA A 35 16.59 -15.15 16.95
C ALA A 35 16.72 -15.19 15.41
N GLY A 36 17.87 -14.78 14.85
CA GLY A 36 18.14 -14.84 13.42
C GLY A 36 17.63 -13.66 12.59
N VAL A 37 17.17 -12.57 13.23
CA VAL A 37 16.77 -11.34 12.54
C VAL A 37 17.92 -10.81 11.68
N LYS A 38 17.58 -10.35 10.47
CA LYS A 38 18.55 -9.81 9.49
C LYS A 38 18.30 -8.35 9.11
N THR A 39 17.11 -7.83 9.39
CA THR A 39 16.75 -6.46 9.04
C THR A 39 15.94 -5.83 10.16
N LEU A 40 16.33 -4.62 10.56
CA LEU A 40 15.49 -3.77 11.40
C LEU A 40 14.68 -2.83 10.49
N VAL A 41 13.36 -2.95 10.56
CA VAL A 41 12.42 -2.09 9.82
C VAL A 41 11.92 -0.99 10.75
N ILE A 42 12.06 0.27 10.34
CA ILE A 42 11.52 1.41 11.07
C ILE A 42 10.00 1.46 10.87
N GLY A 43 9.25 1.02 11.90
CA GLY A 43 7.79 0.91 11.86
C GLY A 43 7.01 2.16 12.29
N VAL A 44 7.71 3.24 12.68
CA VAL A 44 7.11 4.47 13.19
C VAL A 44 7.56 5.68 12.40
N ALA A 45 6.70 6.70 12.31
CA ALA A 45 7.03 7.99 11.70
C ALA A 45 6.67 9.12 12.68
N ASN A 46 7.61 10.00 12.97
CA ASN A 46 7.36 11.23 13.71
C ASN A 46 6.99 12.39 12.76
N ARG A 47 6.40 13.47 13.30
CA ARG A 47 6.19 14.69 12.52
C ARG A 47 7.54 15.18 11.99
N GLY A 48 7.62 15.37 10.67
CA GLY A 48 8.83 15.83 9.98
C GLY A 48 9.83 14.73 9.58
N GLY A 49 9.62 13.47 9.96
CA GLY A 49 10.51 12.36 9.55
C GLY A 49 11.93 12.47 10.08
N VAL A 50 12.13 13.12 11.23
CA VAL A 50 13.44 13.38 11.84
C VAL A 50 13.99 12.10 12.46
N ILE A 51 15.25 11.77 12.15
CA ILE A 51 15.98 10.66 12.78
C ILE A 51 16.77 11.28 13.93
N SER A 52 16.31 11.09 15.18
CA SER A 52 16.93 11.67 16.37
C SER A 52 18.22 10.96 16.75
N GLU A 53 19.06 11.58 17.60
CA GLU A 53 20.30 10.97 18.10
C GLU A 53 20.02 9.62 18.80
N ALA A 54 18.96 9.54 19.61
CA ALA A 54 18.55 8.30 20.26
C ALA A 54 18.16 7.19 19.26
N TRP A 55 17.58 7.55 18.10
CA TRP A 55 17.32 6.58 17.04
C TRP A 55 18.63 6.15 16.38
N ILE A 56 19.52 7.10 16.09
CA ILE A 56 20.82 6.80 15.47
C ILE A 56 21.58 5.79 16.32
N GLU A 57 21.61 5.96 17.64
CA GLU A 57 22.29 5.04 18.56
C GLU A 57 21.77 3.60 18.44
N ILE A 58 20.45 3.40 18.45
CA ILE A 58 19.84 2.07 18.30
C ILE A 58 20.07 1.49 16.90
N LEU A 59 19.97 2.33 15.86
CA LEU A 59 20.19 1.91 14.48
C LEU A 59 21.65 1.51 14.24
N GLU A 60 22.59 2.19 14.88
CA GLU A 60 23.99 1.82 14.88
C GLU A 60 24.24 0.48 15.60
N GLN A 61 23.61 0.25 16.76
CA GLN A 61 23.68 -1.04 17.45
C GLN A 61 23.14 -2.18 16.58
N ALA A 62 22.03 -1.94 15.86
CA ALA A 62 21.49 -2.90 14.91
C ALA A 62 22.47 -3.22 13.76
N LEU A 63 23.17 -2.23 13.21
CA LEU A 63 24.21 -2.43 12.22
C LEU A 63 25.38 -3.26 12.79
N ASP A 64 25.83 -2.94 14.00
CA ASP A 64 26.90 -3.66 14.71
C ASP A 64 26.51 -5.13 14.99
N ALA A 65 25.22 -5.41 15.25
CA ALA A 65 24.67 -6.76 15.38
C ALA A 65 24.47 -7.49 14.03
N GLY A 66 24.84 -6.86 12.91
CA GLY A 66 24.83 -7.45 11.58
C GLY A 66 23.53 -7.25 10.80
N PHE A 67 22.61 -6.40 11.27
CA PHE A 67 21.35 -6.14 10.57
C PHE A 67 21.55 -5.17 9.41
N ASP A 68 20.74 -5.34 8.36
CA ASP A 68 20.42 -4.26 7.44
C ASP A 68 19.34 -3.35 8.06
N LEU A 69 19.21 -2.11 7.57
CA LEU A 69 18.17 -1.19 8.02
C LEU A 69 17.21 -0.88 6.87
N ALA A 70 15.91 -0.79 7.16
CA ALA A 70 14.90 -0.42 6.16
C ALA A 70 13.93 0.64 6.69
N ALA A 71 13.66 1.67 5.88
CA ALA A 71 12.82 2.78 6.27
C ALA A 71 12.01 3.35 5.11
N GLY A 72 10.76 3.73 5.41
CA GLY A 72 9.89 4.53 4.54
C GLY A 72 9.83 6.00 5.00
N LEU A 73 10.94 6.58 5.46
CA LEU A 73 10.93 7.96 5.96
C LEU A 73 11.11 8.96 4.80
N HIS A 74 10.74 10.22 5.05
CA HIS A 74 11.07 11.30 4.11
C HIS A 74 12.58 11.53 4.06
N ASN A 75 13.23 11.60 5.23
CA ASN A 75 14.67 11.68 5.35
C ASN A 75 15.29 10.29 5.15
N LYS A 76 16.31 10.19 4.32
CA LYS A 76 17.00 8.93 4.05
C LYS A 76 17.90 8.54 5.23
N LEU A 77 17.97 7.26 5.52
CA LEU A 77 18.99 6.67 6.38
C LEU A 77 20.38 6.93 5.80
N ALA A 78 20.52 6.81 4.48
CA ALA A 78 21.79 7.06 3.79
C ALA A 78 22.29 8.51 3.89
N ASP A 79 21.40 9.48 4.18
CA ASP A 79 21.79 10.89 4.36
C ASP A 79 22.25 11.19 5.79
N VAL A 80 22.12 10.24 6.73
CA VAL A 80 22.65 10.37 8.10
C VAL A 80 24.11 9.93 8.12
N PRO A 81 25.10 10.83 8.32
CA PRO A 81 26.51 10.50 8.14
C PRO A 81 27.02 9.38 9.04
N ALA A 82 26.49 9.27 10.26
CA ALA A 82 26.83 8.20 11.20
C ALA A 82 26.42 6.82 10.65
N LEU A 83 25.14 6.69 10.27
CA LEU A 83 24.59 5.45 9.72
C LEU A 83 25.22 5.06 8.39
N ALA A 84 25.42 6.01 7.47
CA ALA A 84 26.04 5.76 6.18
C ALA A 84 27.47 5.22 6.31
N ARG A 85 28.28 5.86 7.16
CA ARG A 85 29.67 5.41 7.41
C ARG A 85 29.70 4.03 8.05
N LYS A 86 28.89 3.80 9.10
CA LYS A 86 28.86 2.52 9.80
C LYS A 86 28.38 1.39 8.90
N ALA A 87 27.31 1.61 8.13
CA ALA A 87 26.82 0.63 7.16
C ALA A 87 27.87 0.26 6.11
N ALA A 88 28.62 1.24 5.58
CA ALA A 88 29.71 0.99 4.64
C ALA A 88 30.85 0.18 5.27
N GLN A 89 31.26 0.50 6.49
CA GLN A 89 32.32 -0.22 7.22
C GLN A 89 31.96 -1.68 7.49
N LEU A 90 30.69 -1.95 7.80
CA LEU A 90 30.19 -3.28 8.15
C LEU A 90 29.57 -4.04 6.96
N ASN A 91 29.68 -3.49 5.75
CA ASN A 91 29.07 -4.04 4.53
C ASN A 91 27.57 -4.37 4.73
N ARG A 92 26.81 -3.45 5.34
CA ARG A 92 25.36 -3.52 5.56
C ARG A 92 24.63 -2.64 4.56
N LYS A 93 23.33 -2.91 4.37
CA LYS A 93 22.46 -2.16 3.46
C LYS A 93 21.53 -1.23 4.23
N LEU A 94 21.31 -0.05 3.64
CA LEU A 94 20.31 0.92 4.06
C LEU A 94 19.23 0.98 2.97
N PHE A 95 18.05 0.46 3.26
CA PHE A 95 16.92 0.40 2.33
C PHE A 95 15.98 1.59 2.54
N ASP A 96 16.22 2.67 1.81
CA ASP A 96 15.38 3.88 1.78
C ASP A 96 14.23 3.72 0.76
N VAL A 97 13.20 2.95 1.11
CA VAL A 97 12.17 2.47 0.15
C VAL A 97 11.26 3.58 -0.40
N ARG A 98 11.29 4.77 0.19
CA ARG A 98 10.50 5.91 -0.28
C ARG A 98 11.07 6.55 -1.54
N HIS A 99 12.37 6.39 -1.80
CA HIS A 99 13.06 7.09 -2.87
C HIS A 99 13.41 6.09 -3.99
N PRO A 100 12.68 6.11 -5.13
CA PRO A 100 12.99 5.20 -6.23
C PRO A 100 14.40 5.46 -6.75
N SER A 101 15.22 4.42 -6.84
CA SER A 101 16.53 4.47 -7.49
C SER A 101 16.48 4.10 -8.97
N GLN A 102 15.29 3.72 -9.46
CA GLN A 102 15.03 3.31 -10.83
C GLN A 102 14.74 4.53 -11.71
N THR A 103 15.13 4.43 -12.98
CA THR A 103 14.73 5.35 -14.03
C THR A 103 13.48 4.81 -14.72
N PHE A 104 12.49 5.67 -14.94
CA PHE A 104 11.23 5.28 -15.58
C PHE A 104 11.07 6.00 -16.92
N ALA A 105 10.50 5.30 -17.89
CA ALA A 105 10.05 5.93 -19.13
C ALA A 105 8.77 6.74 -18.88
N VAL A 106 8.42 7.63 -19.81
CA VAL A 106 7.06 8.18 -19.88
C VAL A 106 6.11 7.04 -20.22
N GLY A 107 4.95 6.99 -19.56
CA GLY A 107 3.96 5.93 -19.81
C GLY A 107 3.48 5.94 -21.26
N SER A 108 3.42 4.75 -21.85
CA SER A 108 3.07 4.55 -23.26
C SER A 108 1.57 4.39 -23.48
N GLY A 109 0.83 3.94 -22.46
CA GLY A 109 -0.58 3.56 -22.59
C GLY A 109 -0.79 2.31 -23.44
N GLN A 110 0.26 1.61 -23.87
CA GLN A 110 0.13 0.37 -24.64
C GLN A 110 -0.44 -0.74 -23.76
N LYS A 111 -1.48 -1.43 -24.21
CA LYS A 111 -2.13 -2.50 -23.42
C LYS A 111 -1.16 -3.65 -23.24
N ARG A 112 -0.96 -4.05 -21.99
CA ARG A 112 -0.12 -5.19 -21.59
C ARG A 112 -0.93 -6.46 -21.36
N SER A 113 -0.33 -7.62 -21.61
CA SER A 113 -0.94 -8.93 -21.32
C SER A 113 -1.07 -9.16 -19.82
N GLY A 114 -1.90 -10.14 -19.43
CA GLY A 114 -2.31 -10.36 -18.04
C GLY A 114 -3.37 -9.39 -17.55
N LEU A 115 -3.90 -9.68 -16.36
CA LEU A 115 -5.02 -9.00 -15.74
C LEU A 115 -4.55 -8.07 -14.63
N ARG A 116 -5.19 -6.90 -14.48
CA ARG A 116 -4.83 -5.91 -13.47
C ARG A 116 -6.04 -5.49 -12.65
N LEU A 117 -5.89 -5.41 -11.33
CA LEU A 117 -6.90 -4.87 -10.43
C LEU A 117 -6.32 -3.68 -9.68
N LEU A 118 -7.08 -2.58 -9.61
CA LEU A 118 -6.70 -1.38 -8.89
C LEU A 118 -7.80 -0.95 -7.91
N PRO A 119 -7.54 -0.97 -6.58
CA PRO A 119 -8.42 -0.30 -5.64
C PRO A 119 -8.26 1.22 -5.75
N VAL A 120 -9.35 1.93 -6.06
CA VAL A 120 -9.43 3.39 -5.95
C VAL A 120 -10.18 3.74 -4.67
N GLY A 121 -10.28 5.00 -4.27
CA GLY A 121 -11.02 5.30 -3.04
C GLY A 121 -11.45 6.74 -2.90
N THR A 122 -12.42 6.96 -2.01
CA THR A 122 -13.00 8.29 -1.76
C THR A 122 -12.02 9.24 -1.10
N ASP A 123 -11.00 8.73 -0.41
CA ASP A 123 -9.99 9.50 0.32
C ASP A 123 -8.67 8.71 0.47
N CYS A 124 -7.63 9.34 1.00
CA CYS A 124 -6.40 8.67 1.46
C CYS A 124 -6.68 7.72 2.64
N SER A 125 -5.89 6.65 2.77
CA SER A 125 -5.96 5.74 3.94
C SER A 125 -7.36 5.20 4.26
N CYS A 126 -8.16 4.88 3.22
CA CYS A 126 -9.48 4.26 3.34
C CYS A 126 -9.45 2.72 3.11
N GLY A 127 -8.28 2.09 3.11
CA GLY A 127 -8.16 0.63 2.99
C GLY A 127 -7.64 0.09 1.65
N LYS A 128 -7.29 0.92 0.67
CA LYS A 128 -6.81 0.49 -0.66
C LYS A 128 -5.71 -0.60 -0.63
N MET A 129 -4.65 -0.38 0.15
CA MET A 129 -3.56 -1.37 0.33
C MET A 129 -4.07 -2.67 0.97
N TYR A 130 -4.90 -2.57 2.00
CA TYR A 130 -5.48 -3.73 2.69
C TYR A 130 -6.38 -4.54 1.76
N THR A 131 -7.19 -3.87 0.93
CA THR A 131 -8.03 -4.51 -0.09
C THR A 131 -7.19 -5.31 -1.07
N ALA A 132 -6.14 -4.71 -1.64
CA ALA A 132 -5.27 -5.40 -2.59
C ALA A 132 -4.52 -6.58 -1.96
N LEU A 133 -4.00 -6.45 -0.73
CA LEU A 133 -3.33 -7.55 -0.03
C LEU A 133 -4.32 -8.66 0.38
N ALA A 134 -5.54 -8.32 0.79
CA ALA A 134 -6.58 -9.30 1.09
C ALA A 134 -6.96 -10.11 -0.16
N LEU A 135 -7.13 -9.42 -1.30
CA LEU A 135 -7.39 -10.04 -2.59
C LEU A 135 -6.23 -10.95 -2.99
N GLU A 136 -4.97 -10.52 -2.85
CA GLU A 136 -3.80 -11.33 -3.17
C GLU A 136 -3.78 -12.63 -2.38
N LYS A 137 -3.93 -12.51 -1.07
CA LYS A 137 -3.90 -13.65 -0.15
C LYS A 137 -5.00 -14.66 -0.48
N GLU A 138 -6.22 -14.20 -0.70
CA GLU A 138 -7.37 -15.06 -1.01
C GLU A 138 -7.27 -15.67 -2.42
N MET A 139 -6.85 -14.89 -3.44
CA MET A 139 -6.63 -15.40 -4.79
C MET A 139 -5.57 -16.51 -4.81
N ARG A 140 -4.44 -16.31 -4.12
CA ARG A 140 -3.39 -17.34 -3.98
C ARG A 140 -3.90 -18.56 -3.23
N ALA A 141 -4.68 -18.38 -2.17
CA ALA A 141 -5.30 -19.48 -1.43
C ALA A 141 -6.25 -20.32 -2.31
N ARG A 142 -6.84 -19.71 -3.34
CA ARG A 142 -7.66 -20.38 -4.37
C ARG A 142 -6.86 -20.95 -5.55
N GLY A 143 -5.53 -20.88 -5.52
CA GLY A 143 -4.65 -21.37 -6.59
C GLY A 143 -4.57 -20.45 -7.81
N MET A 144 -5.05 -19.21 -7.71
CA MET A 144 -4.91 -18.22 -8.79
C MET A 144 -3.49 -17.63 -8.81
N LYS A 145 -3.01 -17.28 -10.00
CA LYS A 145 -1.76 -16.54 -10.18
C LYS A 145 -2.02 -15.07 -9.85
N ALA A 146 -1.55 -14.60 -8.71
CA ALA A 146 -1.75 -13.21 -8.30
C ALA A 146 -0.52 -12.65 -7.58
N ASP A 147 -0.13 -11.43 -7.91
CA ASP A 147 0.95 -10.70 -7.25
C ASP A 147 0.47 -9.33 -6.76
N PHE A 148 0.79 -9.00 -5.51
CA PHE A 148 0.62 -7.64 -5.02
C PHE A 148 1.73 -6.73 -5.58
N ARG A 149 1.32 -5.62 -6.21
CA ARG A 149 2.22 -4.62 -6.78
C ARG A 149 2.23 -3.38 -5.90
N ALA A 150 3.24 -3.27 -5.04
CA ALA A 150 3.37 -2.19 -4.08
C ALA A 150 3.68 -0.85 -4.75
N THR A 151 2.91 0.18 -4.41
CA THR A 151 3.08 1.54 -4.95
C THR A 151 3.42 2.55 -3.86
N GLY A 152 3.54 2.12 -2.61
CA GLY A 152 3.91 2.96 -1.48
C GLY A 152 4.90 2.27 -0.56
N GLN A 153 5.58 3.07 0.26
CA GLN A 153 6.62 2.62 1.19
C GLN A 153 6.18 1.43 2.07
N THR A 154 4.95 1.43 2.59
CA THR A 154 4.46 0.36 3.47
C THR A 154 4.27 -0.93 2.70
N GLY A 155 3.72 -0.86 1.48
CA GLY A 155 3.62 -2.01 0.59
C GLY A 155 4.98 -2.60 0.28
N ILE A 156 5.97 -1.75 -0.05
CA ILE A 156 7.34 -2.19 -0.35
C ILE A 156 7.99 -2.88 0.86
N LEU A 157 7.79 -2.35 2.07
CA LEU A 157 8.29 -3.00 3.29
C LEU A 157 7.60 -4.35 3.56
N ILE A 158 6.37 -4.55 3.07
CA ILE A 158 5.65 -5.82 3.19
C ILE A 158 6.16 -6.84 2.18
N THR A 159 6.34 -6.46 0.92
CA THR A 159 6.66 -7.39 -0.17
C THR A 159 8.13 -7.48 -0.54
N GLY A 160 8.96 -6.54 -0.09
CA GLY A 160 10.37 -6.44 -0.44
C GLY A 160 10.65 -5.79 -1.80
N SER A 161 9.61 -5.42 -2.56
CA SER A 161 9.75 -4.80 -3.88
C SER A 161 8.55 -3.91 -4.23
N GLY A 162 8.78 -2.90 -5.08
CA GLY A 162 7.76 -1.99 -5.58
C GLY A 162 8.34 -0.61 -5.90
N VAL A 163 7.45 0.38 -6.07
CA VAL A 163 7.83 1.76 -6.38
C VAL A 163 7.01 2.71 -5.53
N SER A 164 7.65 3.60 -4.77
CA SER A 164 6.92 4.67 -4.05
C SER A 164 6.53 5.76 -5.05
N ILE A 165 5.33 5.64 -5.62
CA ILE A 165 4.91 6.49 -6.76
C ILE A 165 4.70 7.95 -6.38
N ASP A 166 4.52 8.26 -5.09
CA ASP A 166 4.40 9.63 -4.59
C ASP A 166 5.73 10.41 -4.66
N ALA A 167 6.85 9.70 -4.79
CA ALA A 167 8.18 10.26 -4.96
C ALA A 167 8.67 10.18 -6.42
N VAL A 168 7.83 9.71 -7.35
CA VAL A 168 8.14 9.71 -8.79
C VAL A 168 7.79 11.07 -9.38
N VAL A 169 8.69 11.62 -10.19
CA VAL A 169 8.44 12.89 -10.93
C VAL A 169 7.21 12.71 -11.83
N ALA A 170 6.35 13.71 -11.88
CA ALA A 170 5.02 13.65 -12.47
C ALA A 170 4.97 13.00 -13.87
N ASP A 171 5.89 13.37 -14.76
CA ASP A 171 5.97 12.87 -16.15
C ASP A 171 6.14 11.34 -16.24
N PHE A 172 6.63 10.71 -15.19
CA PHE A 172 6.99 9.29 -15.18
C PHE A 172 6.09 8.42 -14.29
N ILE A 173 5.07 8.99 -13.64
CA ILE A 173 4.20 8.22 -12.71
C ILE A 173 3.54 7.05 -13.43
N SER A 174 2.92 7.29 -14.58
CA SER A 174 2.26 6.23 -15.35
C SER A 174 3.26 5.17 -15.79
N GLY A 175 4.40 5.56 -16.39
CA GLY A 175 5.44 4.62 -16.84
C GLY A 175 6.11 3.83 -15.71
N ALA A 176 6.20 4.39 -14.51
CA ALA A 176 6.63 3.66 -13.32
C ALA A 176 5.65 2.54 -12.96
N VAL A 177 4.34 2.81 -13.07
CA VAL A 177 3.30 1.80 -12.84
C VAL A 177 3.25 0.78 -14.00
N GLU A 178 3.50 1.19 -15.24
CA GLU A 178 3.67 0.24 -16.36
C GLU A 178 4.81 -0.74 -16.11
N SER A 179 5.94 -0.24 -15.61
CA SER A 179 7.11 -1.05 -15.25
C SER A 179 6.85 -1.98 -14.06
N LEU A 180 6.00 -1.55 -13.13
CA LEU A 180 5.63 -2.31 -11.94
C LEU A 180 4.68 -3.48 -12.25
N ALA A 181 3.80 -3.32 -13.24
CA ALA A 181 2.83 -4.34 -13.67
C ALA A 181 3.05 -4.70 -15.16
N PRO A 182 4.17 -5.36 -15.50
CA PRO A 182 4.59 -5.64 -16.88
C PRO A 182 3.69 -6.68 -17.55
N ASP A 183 3.99 -7.05 -18.80
CA ASP A 183 3.34 -8.19 -19.46
C ASP A 183 3.47 -9.46 -18.61
N ASN A 184 2.38 -10.23 -18.54
CA ASN A 184 2.30 -11.47 -17.78
C ASN A 184 1.41 -12.50 -18.50
N ASP A 185 1.31 -13.70 -17.94
CA ASP A 185 0.39 -14.73 -18.42
C ASP A 185 -1.05 -14.19 -18.47
N ALA A 186 -1.84 -14.63 -19.44
CA ALA A 186 -3.20 -14.11 -19.65
C ALA A 186 -4.14 -14.28 -18.45
N ASP A 187 -3.87 -15.26 -17.57
CA ASP A 187 -4.63 -15.56 -16.35
C ASP A 187 -3.99 -14.99 -15.06
N HIS A 188 -2.85 -14.30 -15.17
CA HIS A 188 -2.16 -13.71 -14.02
C HIS A 188 -2.75 -12.36 -13.62
N TRP A 189 -2.98 -12.16 -12.31
CA TRP A 189 -3.47 -10.92 -11.72
C TRP A 189 -2.37 -10.10 -11.05
N ASP A 190 -2.13 -8.89 -11.57
CA ASP A 190 -1.38 -7.86 -10.86
C ASP A 190 -2.34 -7.00 -10.03
N LEU A 191 -2.26 -7.12 -8.71
CA LEU A 191 -3.07 -6.38 -7.75
C LEU A 191 -2.33 -5.12 -7.32
N VAL A 192 -2.58 -4.03 -8.02
CA VAL A 192 -1.88 -2.75 -7.87
C VAL A 192 -2.39 -2.01 -6.63
N GLU A 193 -1.47 -1.66 -5.74
CA GLU A 193 -1.80 -0.87 -4.55
C GLU A 193 -2.36 0.51 -4.94
N GLY A 194 -3.53 0.85 -4.42
CA GLY A 194 -4.13 2.16 -4.68
C GLY A 194 -3.55 3.29 -3.82
N GLN A 195 -3.24 4.44 -4.44
CA GLN A 195 -2.79 5.66 -3.76
C GLN A 195 -3.77 6.81 -3.92
N GLY A 196 -3.73 7.76 -2.98
CA GLY A 196 -4.47 9.02 -3.10
C GLY A 196 -5.99 8.87 -3.20
N SER A 197 -6.62 9.88 -3.80
CA SER A 197 -7.98 9.89 -4.31
C SER A 197 -8.04 10.94 -5.42
N LEU A 198 -8.82 10.71 -6.48
CA LEU A 198 -9.03 11.69 -7.56
C LEU A 198 -9.68 12.98 -7.08
N TYR A 199 -10.41 12.92 -5.97
CA TYR A 199 -11.06 14.08 -5.35
C TYR A 199 -10.17 14.78 -4.32
N HIS A 200 -9.04 14.19 -3.92
CA HIS A 200 -8.19 14.79 -2.90
C HIS A 200 -7.22 15.82 -3.53
N PRO A 201 -7.34 17.13 -3.25
CA PRO A 201 -6.55 18.18 -3.92
C PRO A 201 -5.03 17.95 -3.87
N SER A 202 -4.52 17.44 -2.76
CA SER A 202 -3.07 17.18 -2.60
C SER A 202 -2.55 15.94 -3.34
N PHE A 203 -3.41 14.98 -3.70
CA PHE A 203 -2.98 13.63 -4.13
C PHE A 203 -3.67 13.13 -5.42
N ALA A 204 -4.54 13.95 -6.02
CA ALA A 204 -5.25 13.62 -7.25
C ALA A 204 -4.29 13.30 -8.41
N GLY A 205 -3.20 14.06 -8.55
CA GLY A 205 -2.20 13.85 -9.60
C GLY A 205 -1.56 12.47 -9.56
N VAL A 206 -1.22 11.97 -8.36
CA VAL A 206 -0.69 10.61 -8.17
C VAL A 206 -1.73 9.56 -8.57
N THR A 207 -2.98 9.75 -8.16
CA THR A 207 -4.08 8.82 -8.45
C THR A 207 -4.37 8.73 -9.96
N ALA A 208 -4.34 9.87 -10.65
CA ALA A 208 -4.54 9.94 -12.10
C ALA A 208 -3.43 9.19 -12.86
N GLY A 209 -2.16 9.46 -12.53
CA GLY A 209 -1.03 8.75 -13.13
C GLY A 209 -1.06 7.25 -12.86
N LEU A 210 -1.46 6.86 -11.63
CA LEU A 210 -1.63 5.47 -11.24
C LEU A 210 -2.70 4.75 -12.06
N ILE A 211 -3.88 5.36 -12.24
CA ILE A 211 -4.98 4.78 -13.02
C ILE A 211 -4.54 4.53 -14.47
N HIS A 212 -3.89 5.50 -15.11
CA HIS A 212 -3.43 5.35 -16.49
C HIS A 212 -2.34 4.28 -16.62
N GLY A 213 -1.36 4.28 -15.73
CA GLY A 213 -0.28 3.30 -15.76
C GLY A 213 -0.75 1.88 -15.42
N ALA A 214 -1.75 1.73 -14.54
CA ALA A 214 -2.25 0.42 -14.12
C ALA A 214 -3.06 -0.29 -15.20
N GLN A 215 -3.72 0.44 -16.12
CA GLN A 215 -4.55 -0.13 -17.19
C GLN A 215 -5.50 -1.24 -16.70
N ALA A 216 -6.07 -1.03 -15.51
CA ALA A 216 -6.77 -2.07 -14.76
C ALA A 216 -7.93 -2.66 -15.57
N ASP A 217 -8.14 -3.97 -15.45
CA ASP A 217 -9.31 -4.68 -15.94
C ASP A 217 -10.46 -4.62 -14.92
N ALA A 218 -10.10 -4.52 -13.63
CA ALA A 218 -11.04 -4.44 -12.52
C ALA A 218 -10.71 -3.29 -11.55
N LEU A 219 -11.72 -2.55 -11.13
CA LEU A 219 -11.63 -1.55 -10.07
C LEU A 219 -12.39 -1.98 -8.82
N VAL A 220 -11.85 -1.65 -7.65
CA VAL A 220 -12.56 -1.79 -6.36
C VAL A 220 -12.62 -0.42 -5.69
N LEU A 221 -13.81 0.07 -5.37
CA LEU A 221 -13.94 1.32 -4.62
C LEU A 221 -13.64 1.07 -3.14
N CYS A 222 -12.75 1.86 -2.54
CA CYS A 222 -12.45 1.84 -1.11
C CYS A 222 -13.02 3.05 -0.38
N HIS A 223 -13.68 2.83 0.74
CA HIS A 223 -14.35 3.88 1.51
C HIS A 223 -14.23 3.68 3.03
N GLU A 224 -14.29 4.78 3.80
CA GLU A 224 -14.34 4.76 5.27
C GLU A 224 -15.51 5.66 5.72
N PRO A 225 -16.61 5.07 6.24
CA PRO A 225 -17.91 5.73 6.31
C PRO A 225 -18.07 6.74 7.45
N THR A 226 -17.12 6.78 8.40
CA THR A 226 -17.20 7.71 9.55
C THR A 226 -16.52 9.05 9.29
N ARG A 227 -15.84 9.22 8.14
CA ARG A 227 -15.19 10.50 7.79
C ARG A 227 -16.20 11.50 7.27
N THR A 228 -16.12 12.69 7.83
CA THR A 228 -16.88 13.86 7.37
C THR A 228 -16.09 14.74 6.41
N HIS A 229 -14.76 14.70 6.47
CA HIS A 229 -13.86 15.46 5.62
C HIS A 229 -12.65 14.63 5.18
N MET A 230 -11.99 15.06 4.11
CA MET A 230 -10.76 14.45 3.60
C MET A 230 -9.62 14.52 4.60
N ARG A 231 -8.74 13.51 4.58
CA ARG A 231 -7.63 13.42 5.53
C ARG A 231 -6.65 14.60 5.36
N GLY A 232 -6.54 15.42 6.40
CA GLY A 232 -5.63 16.58 6.42
C GLY A 232 -6.20 17.84 5.78
N LEU A 233 -7.46 17.80 5.33
CA LEU A 233 -8.17 18.92 4.71
C LEU A 233 -9.55 19.07 5.36
N PRO A 234 -9.64 19.75 6.53
CA PRO A 234 -10.88 19.80 7.33
C PRO A 234 -12.06 20.49 6.63
N ASP A 235 -11.77 21.39 5.69
CA ASP A 235 -12.80 22.17 4.96
C ASP A 235 -13.30 21.46 3.69
N TYR A 236 -12.78 20.28 3.36
CA TYR A 236 -13.13 19.53 2.16
C TYR A 236 -13.93 18.26 2.55
N PRO A 237 -15.24 18.19 2.23
CA PRO A 237 -16.05 17.03 2.58
C PRO A 237 -15.60 15.77 1.81
N ILE A 238 -15.94 14.59 2.34
CA ILE A 238 -15.77 13.35 1.59
C ILE A 238 -16.71 13.34 0.37
N PRO A 239 -16.22 13.02 -0.84
CA PRO A 239 -17.05 12.97 -2.04
C PRO A 239 -18.05 11.81 -1.98
N ASP A 240 -19.15 11.91 -2.74
CA ASP A 240 -20.06 10.78 -2.90
C ASP A 240 -19.34 9.61 -3.60
N MET A 241 -19.65 8.39 -3.17
CA MET A 241 -19.05 7.18 -3.72
C MET A 241 -19.34 7.02 -5.23
N GLY A 242 -20.53 7.40 -5.68
CA GLY A 242 -20.93 7.34 -7.09
C GLY A 242 -20.10 8.28 -7.97
N ASP A 243 -19.89 9.51 -7.51
CA ASP A 243 -19.06 10.50 -8.21
C ASP A 243 -17.61 10.01 -8.37
N VAL A 244 -17.05 9.41 -7.31
CA VAL A 244 -15.70 8.82 -7.34
C VAL A 244 -15.63 7.65 -8.31
N MET A 245 -16.64 6.77 -8.32
CA MET A 245 -16.70 5.65 -9.26
C MET A 245 -16.80 6.14 -10.71
N GLU A 246 -17.67 7.11 -11.00
CA GLU A 246 -17.85 7.65 -12.35
C GLU A 246 -16.53 8.25 -12.87
N LEU A 247 -15.90 9.13 -12.09
CA LEU A 247 -14.66 9.78 -12.50
C LEU A 247 -13.52 8.77 -12.65
N ALA A 248 -13.37 7.83 -11.72
CA ALA A 248 -12.33 6.81 -11.80
C ALA A 248 -12.52 5.89 -13.01
N LEU A 249 -13.76 5.50 -13.30
CA LEU A 249 -14.08 4.70 -14.48
C LEU A 249 -13.72 5.47 -15.76
N ARG A 250 -14.10 6.75 -15.83
CA ARG A 250 -13.83 7.58 -17.00
C ARG A 250 -12.32 7.75 -17.27
N MET A 251 -11.54 7.95 -16.21
CA MET A 251 -10.08 8.03 -16.28
C MET A 251 -9.45 6.71 -16.71
N ALA A 252 -9.92 5.58 -16.15
CA ALA A 252 -9.39 4.26 -16.46
C ALA A 252 -9.67 3.85 -17.93
N GLN A 253 -10.85 4.20 -18.45
CA GLN A 253 -11.27 3.92 -19.82
C GLN A 253 -10.36 4.53 -20.90
N LEU A 254 -9.56 5.54 -20.56
CA LEU A 254 -8.56 6.09 -21.47
C LEU A 254 -7.54 5.04 -21.91
N THR A 255 -7.16 4.13 -21.01
CA THR A 255 -6.11 3.12 -21.24
C THR A 255 -6.64 1.69 -21.26
N ASN A 256 -7.86 1.47 -20.76
CA ASN A 256 -8.57 0.20 -20.89
C ASN A 256 -10.08 0.44 -21.04
N PRO A 257 -10.63 0.48 -22.26
CA PRO A 257 -12.07 0.72 -22.48
C PRO A 257 -13.01 -0.31 -21.83
N ALA A 258 -12.51 -1.52 -21.52
CA ALA A 258 -13.29 -2.61 -20.93
C ALA A 258 -13.27 -2.65 -19.39
N VAL A 259 -12.56 -1.73 -18.74
CA VAL A 259 -12.47 -1.65 -17.28
C VAL A 259 -13.84 -1.52 -16.64
N LYS A 260 -14.05 -2.20 -15.51
CA LYS A 260 -15.30 -2.15 -14.74
C LYS A 260 -15.03 -2.18 -13.24
N PHE A 261 -15.98 -1.67 -12.46
CA PHE A 261 -15.99 -1.93 -11.01
C PHE A 261 -16.49 -3.35 -10.73
N VAL A 262 -15.84 -4.01 -9.78
CA VAL A 262 -16.14 -5.41 -9.40
C VAL A 262 -16.53 -5.55 -7.93
N GLY A 263 -16.42 -4.48 -7.15
CA GLY A 263 -16.80 -4.48 -5.75
C GLY A 263 -16.49 -3.18 -5.04
N ILE A 264 -16.96 -3.10 -3.79
CA ILE A 264 -16.76 -1.99 -2.88
C ILE A 264 -16.20 -2.56 -1.57
N SER A 265 -15.04 -2.04 -1.16
CA SER A 265 -14.34 -2.39 0.07
C SER A 265 -14.51 -1.25 1.09
N VAL A 266 -15.22 -1.52 2.17
CA VAL A 266 -15.53 -0.53 3.20
C VAL A 266 -14.73 -0.86 4.45
N ASN A 267 -13.96 0.12 4.93
CA ASN A 267 -13.30 0.03 6.23
C ASN A 267 -14.33 0.33 7.34
N THR A 268 -14.88 -0.71 7.96
CA THR A 268 -15.88 -0.58 9.02
C THR A 268 -15.29 -0.64 10.44
N ALA A 269 -13.96 -0.47 10.58
CA ALA A 269 -13.28 -0.62 11.87
C ALA A 269 -13.80 0.31 12.99
N LYS A 270 -14.44 1.43 12.63
CA LYS A 270 -15.05 2.39 13.56
C LYS A 270 -16.56 2.23 13.74
N LEU A 271 -17.16 1.21 13.10
CA LEU A 271 -18.57 0.87 13.23
C LEU A 271 -18.71 -0.40 14.07
N ASP A 272 -19.79 -0.46 14.85
CA ASP A 272 -20.23 -1.72 15.46
C ASP A 272 -20.73 -2.73 14.41
N ASP A 273 -21.01 -3.96 14.84
CA ASP A 273 -21.46 -5.04 13.94
C ASP A 273 -22.78 -4.76 13.23
N ALA A 274 -23.72 -4.11 13.90
CA ALA A 274 -25.03 -3.81 13.32
C ALA A 274 -24.91 -2.70 12.26
N ALA A 275 -24.21 -1.62 12.59
CA ALA A 275 -23.97 -0.49 11.71
C ALA A 275 -23.12 -0.88 10.49
N ALA A 276 -22.06 -1.67 10.69
CA ALA A 276 -21.24 -2.19 9.59
C ALA A 276 -22.07 -3.03 8.62
N LYS A 277 -22.86 -3.98 9.14
CA LYS A 277 -23.73 -4.82 8.32
C LYS A 277 -24.76 -4.01 7.54
N ALA A 278 -25.42 -3.05 8.20
CA ALA A 278 -26.40 -2.19 7.56
C ALA A 278 -25.77 -1.35 6.44
N PHE A 279 -24.61 -0.74 6.69
CA PHE A 279 -23.90 0.07 5.70
C PHE A 279 -23.51 -0.75 4.46
N LEU A 280 -22.99 -1.96 4.65
CA LEU A 280 -22.62 -2.86 3.54
C LEU A 280 -23.86 -3.26 2.72
N GLN A 281 -24.97 -3.62 3.38
CA GLN A 281 -26.22 -3.98 2.70
C GLN A 281 -26.81 -2.83 1.89
N GLU A 282 -26.82 -1.62 2.44
CA GLU A 282 -27.28 -0.42 1.74
C GLU A 282 -26.38 -0.10 0.54
N THR A 283 -25.06 -0.18 0.73
CA THR A 283 -24.07 0.07 -0.32
C THR A 283 -24.24 -0.92 -1.48
N GLU A 284 -24.42 -2.20 -1.18
CA GLU A 284 -24.66 -3.23 -2.18
C GLU A 284 -26.00 -3.04 -2.90
N ALA A 285 -27.05 -2.67 -2.16
CA ALA A 285 -28.35 -2.35 -2.75
C ALA A 285 -28.29 -1.13 -3.68
N ARG A 286 -27.49 -0.12 -3.33
CA ARG A 286 -27.30 1.11 -4.10
C ARG A 286 -26.51 0.85 -5.38
N PHE A 287 -25.36 0.19 -5.30
CA PHE A 287 -24.42 0.06 -6.42
C PHE A 287 -24.54 -1.25 -7.20
N LYS A 288 -25.33 -2.22 -6.71
CA LYS A 288 -25.48 -3.56 -7.32
C LYS A 288 -24.15 -4.28 -7.53
N LEU A 289 -23.21 -4.04 -6.61
CA LEU A 289 -21.89 -4.66 -6.55
C LEU A 289 -21.66 -5.22 -5.15
N PRO A 290 -20.87 -6.31 -5.01
CA PRO A 290 -20.50 -6.81 -3.69
C PRO A 290 -19.89 -5.71 -2.83
N ALA A 291 -20.51 -5.43 -1.69
CA ALA A 291 -19.94 -4.56 -0.66
C ALA A 291 -19.42 -5.44 0.49
N ILE A 292 -18.13 -5.29 0.81
CA ILE A 292 -17.46 -6.10 1.84
C ILE A 292 -16.62 -5.22 2.76
N ASP A 293 -16.31 -5.74 3.94
CA ASP A 293 -15.16 -5.29 4.72
C ASP A 293 -14.06 -6.36 4.59
N PRO A 294 -12.86 -6.02 4.07
CA PRO A 294 -11.83 -7.00 3.75
C PRO A 294 -11.24 -7.67 5.00
N VAL A 295 -11.36 -7.03 6.17
CA VAL A 295 -10.86 -7.55 7.45
C VAL A 295 -11.98 -8.31 8.18
N ARG A 296 -13.20 -7.78 8.20
CA ARG A 296 -14.31 -8.37 8.96
C ARG A 296 -15.00 -9.53 8.23
N ASN A 297 -15.16 -9.43 6.91
CA ASN A 297 -15.94 -10.39 6.13
C ASN A 297 -15.14 -11.08 5.02
N GLY A 298 -13.90 -10.64 4.79
CA GLY A 298 -13.05 -11.14 3.72
C GLY A 298 -13.48 -10.62 2.34
N VAL A 299 -12.78 -11.10 1.31
CA VAL A 299 -12.88 -10.55 -0.06
C VAL A 299 -13.43 -11.54 -1.08
N GLY A 300 -13.83 -12.74 -0.65
CA GLY A 300 -14.23 -13.83 -1.54
C GLY A 300 -15.31 -13.44 -2.54
N ARG A 301 -16.32 -12.67 -2.10
CA ARG A 301 -17.43 -12.21 -2.95
C ARG A 301 -16.99 -11.32 -4.12
N ILE A 302 -15.90 -10.57 -3.96
CA ILE A 302 -15.32 -9.78 -5.06
C ILE A 302 -14.64 -10.72 -6.06
N ILE A 303 -13.89 -11.71 -5.57
CA ILE A 303 -13.18 -12.68 -6.42
C ILE A 303 -14.15 -13.56 -7.19
N ASP A 304 -15.26 -13.96 -6.58
CA ASP A 304 -16.31 -14.76 -7.23
C ASP A 304 -16.84 -14.05 -8.50
N GLY A 305 -16.98 -12.72 -8.46
CA GLY A 305 -17.40 -11.91 -9.61
C GLY A 305 -16.30 -11.64 -10.65
N LEU A 306 -15.04 -12.00 -10.37
CA LEU A 306 -13.93 -11.93 -11.32
C LEU A 306 -13.77 -13.22 -12.14
N VAL A 307 -14.16 -14.35 -11.58
CA VAL A 307 -13.98 -15.69 -12.19
C VAL A 307 -15.25 -16.24 -12.85
N SER A 308 -16.38 -15.54 -12.69
CA SER A 308 -17.68 -15.84 -13.32
C SER A 308 -17.78 -15.28 -14.74
#